data_AF-A0A381SGF3-F1
#
_entry.id   AF-A0A381SGF3-F1
#
_cell.length_a   1.000
_cell.length_b   1.000
_cell.length_c   1.000
_cell.angle_alpha   90.00
_cell.angle_beta   90.00
_cell.angle_gamma   90.00
#
_symmetry.space_group_name_H-M   'P 1'
#
loop_
_entity.id
_entity.type
_entity.pdbx_description
1 polymer ?
#
loop_
_entity_poly.entity_id
_entity_poly.type
_entity_poly.pdbx_seq_one_letter_code
_entity_poly.pdbx_strand_id
1 'polypeptide(L)' 'MSRGIVEPDAVLQALRIVQDPDLGRDIVSLDFVKELRIEDGQVSFEIELTTPACPVKEQMHDQAVSAVSALNGV' A
#
# COMPACT_ATOMS: atom_id res chain seq x y z
N MET A 1 5.94 19.72 -19.21
CA MET A 1 4.70 18.98 -18.91
C MET A 1 5.11 17.66 -18.29
N SER A 2 5.37 17.65 -16.99
CA SER A 2 5.78 16.44 -16.27
C SER A 2 4.52 15.79 -15.73
N ARG A 3 3.92 14.88 -16.49
CA ARG A 3 2.86 14.00 -15.98
C ARG A 3 3.56 13.09 -14.99
N GLY A 4 3.37 13.34 -13.69
CA GLY A 4 3.94 12.55 -12.62
C GLY A 4 3.38 11.14 -12.72
N ILE A 5 4.14 10.25 -13.35
CA ILE A 5 3.83 8.83 -13.40
C ILE A 5 4.24 8.24 -12.06
N VAL A 6 3.25 7.82 -11.29
CA VAL A 6 3.48 7.07 -10.06
C VAL A 6 3.96 5.68 -10.46
N GLU A 7 5.17 5.31 -10.03
CA GLU A 7 5.72 3.99 -10.32
C GLU A 7 5.25 2.96 -9.29
N PRO A 8 5.00 1.71 -9.70
CA PRO A 8 4.65 0.65 -8.77
C PRO A 8 5.71 0.44 -7.69
N ASP A 9 7.00 0.62 -8.01
CA ASP A 9 8.07 0.52 -7.01
C ASP A 9 7.93 1.61 -5.92
N ALA A 10 7.51 2.83 -6.28
CA ALA A 10 7.28 3.91 -5.34
C ALA A 10 6.10 3.60 -4.40
N VAL A 11 5.01 3.05 -4.95
CA VAL A 11 3.87 2.57 -4.15
C VAL A 11 4.29 1.45 -3.22
N LEU A 12 5.02 0.44 -3.73
CA LEU A 12 5.52 -0.67 -2.92
C LEU A 12 6.43 -0.16 -1.80
N GLN A 13 7.33 0.79 -2.06
CA GLN A 13 8.15 1.40 -1.00
C GLN A 13 7.31 2.13 0.05
N ALA A 14 6.28 2.88 -0.36
CA ALA A 14 5.35 3.52 0.55
C ALA A 14 4.60 2.48 1.40
N LEU A 15 4.17 1.36 0.81
CA LEU A 15 3.47 0.27 1.49
C LEU A 15 4.38 -0.54 2.42
N ARG A 16 5.71 -0.53 2.23
CA ARG A 16 6.67 -1.22 3.14
C ARG A 16 6.70 -0.65 4.56
N ILE A 17 6.21 0.57 4.77
CA ILE A 17 6.06 1.12 6.13
C ILE A 17 4.97 0.38 6.91
N VAL A 18 4.02 -0.23 6.20
CA VAL A 18 2.91 -0.99 6.77
C VAL A 18 3.42 -2.39 7.07
N GLN A 19 3.70 -2.62 8.35
CA GLN A 19 4.21 -3.88 8.87
C GLN A 19 3.13 -4.62 9.63
N ASP A 20 3.07 -5.91 9.38
CA ASP A 20 2.21 -6.83 10.10
C ASP A 20 2.80 -7.12 11.49
N PRO A 21 2.10 -6.77 12.59
CA PRO A 21 2.59 -6.99 13.94
C PRO A 21 2.56 -8.48 14.36
N ASP A 22 1.75 -9.31 13.71
CA ASP A 22 1.66 -10.74 13.98
C ASP A 22 2.82 -11.52 13.32
N LEU A 23 3.14 -11.18 12.07
CA LEU A 23 4.20 -11.81 11.27
C LEU A 23 5.56 -11.09 11.39
N GLY A 24 5.57 -9.84 11.85
CA GLY A 24 6.77 -8.99 11.95
C GLY A 24 7.38 -8.66 10.58
N ARG A 25 6.58 -8.64 9.52
CA ARG A 25 7.02 -8.38 8.14
C ARG A 25 6.09 -7.42 7.43
N ASP A 26 6.60 -6.72 6.41
CA ASP A 26 5.80 -5.81 5.60
C ASP A 26 4.81 -6.55 4.69
N ILE A 27 3.65 -5.92 4.47
CA ILE A 27 2.58 -6.45 3.61
C ILE A 27 3.03 -6.69 2.17
N VAL A 28 4.06 -5.99 1.71
CA VAL A 28 4.68 -6.14 0.39
C VAL A 28 5.51 -7.42 0.32
N SER A 29 6.39 -7.66 1.31
CA SER A 29 7.22 -8.87 1.40
C SER A 29 6.40 -10.13 1.66
N LEU A 30 5.19 -9.99 2.21
CA LEU A 30 4.25 -11.08 2.41
C LEU A 30 3.41 -11.39 1.16
N ASP A 31 3.57 -10.64 0.06
CA ASP A 31 2.74 -10.76 -1.15
C ASP A 31 1.23 -10.59 -0.88
N PHE A 32 0.88 -9.81 0.14
CA PHE A 32 -0.51 -9.53 0.51
C PHE A 32 -1.15 -8.47 -0.40
N VAL A 33 -0.33 -7.67 -1.09
CA VAL A 33 -0.79 -6.67 -2.05
C VAL A 33 -1.07 -7.37 -3.39
N LYS A 34 -2.35 -7.52 -3.73
CA LYS A 34 -2.85 -8.06 -4.99
C LYS A 34 -3.47 -6.94 -5.84
N GLU A 35 -3.61 -7.18 -7.14
CA GLU A 35 -4.30 -6.26 -8.05
C GLU A 35 -3.82 -4.79 -7.96
N LEU A 36 -2.52 -4.55 -7.80
CA LEU A 36 -1.95 -3.20 -7.83
C LEU A 36 -2.14 -2.58 -9.22
N ARG A 37 -2.97 -1.55 -9.30
CA ARG A 37 -3.25 -0.74 -10.49
C ARG A 37 -2.92 0.71 -10.22
N ILE A 38 -2.27 1.33 -11.19
CA ILE A 38 -1.90 2.73 -11.13
C ILE A 38 -2.40 3.38 -12.42
N GLU A 39 -3.37 4.28 -12.29
CA GLU A 39 -4.04 4.93 -13.42
C GLU A 39 -4.12 6.44 -13.20
N ASP A 40 -3.38 7.20 -13.99
CA ASP A 40 -3.39 8.68 -14.01
C ASP A 40 -3.23 9.34 -12.62
N GLY A 41 -2.48 8.69 -11.74
CA GLY A 41 -2.25 9.10 -10.35
C GLY A 41 -3.11 8.37 -9.33
N GLN A 42 -4.21 7.73 -9.73
CA GLN A 42 -4.94 6.86 -8.81
C GLN A 42 -4.21 5.53 -8.62
N VAL A 43 -4.01 5.17 -7.36
CA VAL A 43 -3.43 3.89 -6.96
C VAL A 43 -4.52 3.05 -6.32
N SER A 44 -4.81 1.89 -6.91
CA SER A 44 -5.77 0.90 -6.40
C SER A 44 -5.04 -0.41 -6.15
N PHE A 45 -5.27 -1.06 -5.01
CA PHE A 45 -4.74 -2.39 -4.72
C PHE A 45 -5.66 -3.10 -3.73
N GLU A 46 -5.61 -4.42 -3.73
CA GLU A 46 -6.26 -5.26 -2.74
C GLU A 46 -5.24 -5.76 -1.72
N ILE A 47 -5.61 -5.75 -0.43
CA ILE A 47 -4.81 -6.38 0.62
C ILE A 47 -5.56 -7.63 1.08
N GLU A 48 -4.99 -8.80 0.80
CA GLU A 48 -5.52 -10.08 1.26
C GLU A 48 -4.99 -10.41 2.66
N LEU A 49 -5.65 -9.87 3.68
CA LEU A 49 -5.30 -10.15 5.08
C LEU A 49 -5.82 -11.53 5.50
N THR A 50 -4.92 -12.41 5.91
CA THR A 50 -5.25 -13.73 6.47
C THR A 50 -5.87 -13.67 7.86
N THR A 51 -5.91 -12.49 8.48
CA THR A 51 -6.31 -12.30 9.89
C THR A 51 -7.54 -11.39 10.01
N PRO A 52 -8.67 -11.87 10.56
CA PRO A 52 -9.92 -11.11 10.67
C PRO A 52 -9.95 -10.12 11.86
N ALA A 53 -8.80 -9.54 12.24
CA ALA A 53 -8.72 -8.58 13.32
C ALA A 53 -8.95 -7.14 12.78
N CYS A 54 -10.19 -6.65 12.93
CA CYS A 54 -10.61 -5.32 12.47
C CYS A 54 -9.74 -4.12 12.90
N PRO A 55 -9.07 -4.05 14.08
CA PRO A 55 -8.27 -2.86 14.39
C PRO A 55 -7.01 -2.75 13.53
N VAL A 56 -6.38 -3.89 13.20
CA VAL A 56 -5.12 -3.90 12.46
C VAL A 56 -5.36 -3.57 10.99
N LYS A 57 -6.43 -4.12 10.40
CA LYS A 57 -6.79 -3.85 9.00
C LYS A 57 -7.03 -2.36 8.74
N GLU A 58 -7.82 -1.69 9.57
CA GLU A 58 -8.14 -0.27 9.39
C GLU A 58 -6.89 0.60 9.57
N GLN A 59 -6.08 0.32 10.58
CA GLN A 59 -4.84 1.04 10.83
C GLN A 59 -3.82 0.87 9.68
N MET A 60 -3.67 -0.34 9.16
CA MET A 60 -2.82 -0.62 8.00
C MET A 60 -3.32 0.09 6.74
N HIS A 61 -4.63 0.10 6.54
CA HIS A 61 -5.26 0.81 5.43
C HIS A 61 -5.00 2.32 5.52
N ASP A 62 -5.24 2.95 6.67
CA ASP A 62 -4.99 4.38 6.84
C ASP A 62 -3.50 4.73 6.67
N GLN A 63 -2.60 3.89 7.19
CA GLN A 63 -1.16 4.06 6.98
C GLN A 63 -0.77 3.94 5.50
N ALA A 64 -1.31 2.93 4.80
CA ALA A 64 -1.09 2.73 3.37
C ALA A 64 -1.59 3.93 2.55
N VAL A 65 -2.83 4.37 2.81
CA VAL A 65 -3.43 5.53 2.13
C VAL A 65 -2.62 6.79 2.41
N SER A 66 -2.22 7.03 3.66
CA SER A 66 -1.43 8.20 4.02
C SER A 66 -0.04 8.19 3.36
N ALA A 67 0.61 7.01 3.29
CA ALA A 67 1.91 6.84 2.65
C ALA A 67 1.85 7.06 1.13
N VAL A 68 0.84 6.47 0.48
CA VAL A 68 0.64 6.59 -0.97
C VAL A 68 0.18 8.00 -1.35
N SER A 69 -0.68 8.63 -0.54
CA SER A 69 -1.11 10.03 -0.73
C SER A 69 0.02 11.04 -0.53
N ALA A 70 1.13 10.65 0.10
CA ALA A 70 2.33 11.49 0.20
C ALA A 70 3.22 11.42 -1.07
N LEU A 71 2.96 10.47 -1.98
CA LEU A 71 3.71 10.35 -3.24
C LEU A 71 3.31 11.47 -4.20
N ASN A 72 4.32 12.08 -4.84
CA ASN A 72 4.09 13.12 -5.83
C ASN A 72 3.55 12.51 -7.12
N GLY A 73 2.27 12.74 -7.40
CA GLY A 73 1.59 12.21 -8.58
C GLY A 73 0.36 11.38 -8.28
N VAL A 74 0.04 11.15 -7.00
CA VAL A 74 -1.24 10.58 -6.52
C VAL A 74 -2.25 11.67 -6.21
#